data_AF-A0A9P6FUY1-F1
#
_entry.id   AF-A0A9P6FUY1-F1
#
_cell.length_a   1.000
_cell.length_b   1.000
_cell.length_c   1.000
_cell.angle_alpha   90.00
_cell.angle_beta   90.00
_cell.angle_gamma   90.00
#
_symmetry.space_group_name_H-M   'P 1'
#
loop_
_entity.id
_entity.type
_entity.pdbx_description
1 polymer ?
#
loop_
_entity_poly.entity_id
_entity_poly.type
_entity_poly.pdbx_seq_one_letter_code
_entity_poly.pdbx_strand_id
1 'polypeptide(L)'
;DCAEFIKALGSFDYVSANKHLMRINKHLNQVYNEIAVDVDRELQTYRELSYEFQTNSGTGGFIVVENDKQEQQQQQQQQQQQQQQQQQQQLSPKPPSRRQASSGQSSPTRNPSFGAYQHRPSIHQYMSRDVDAIPAVNNNALSPTFNNILSQGTFQGRDEQSVADHVVLYTLLQELCSLRVILIGIYRLLATSTVDIDVQTILPETEKALRLYESGTHEIHNSILGIGIYSEIKALRHGLLLEKNVSEYDIQLSATHLHLSRATLVEWKQLAMDQEYSDKTYHRPEETSWRYSLFSSGEDKSKSTTKGKFSLQPNHLQWLNRWIASEKSKMTLYFMNLLLEKEQSLGGDERSLWANMEPDMHGLIRTFRKKAGAQSISFIYEVSRDVRFSVTGFVSANAPYDAPMGLNSFPCIYSYPHEPPRDHWPNIIAIMQGSVSTLQQFRSQYFWDKMKGSSYYIARVDQHVSVVIIFPDKHLQPDTGAMDFLQLLTGKLRHTEVLTALRTE
;
A
#
# COMPACT_ATOMS: atom_id res chain seq x y z
N ASP A 1 -5.50 -10.87 28.53
CA ASP A 1 -6.15 -10.76 27.21
C ASP A 1 -5.71 -9.54 26.39
N CYS A 2 -6.10 -8.30 26.71
CA CYS A 2 -5.77 -7.13 25.86
C CYS A 2 -4.26 -6.96 25.59
N ALA A 3 -3.40 -7.19 26.59
CA ALA A 3 -1.94 -7.14 26.40
C ALA A 3 -1.38 -8.27 25.51
N GLU A 4 -2.07 -9.41 25.38
CA GLU A 4 -1.71 -10.46 24.41
C GLU A 4 -2.26 -10.15 23.03
N PHE A 5 -3.43 -9.53 22.94
CA PHE A 5 -3.98 -9.06 21.66
C PHE A 5 -3.13 -7.94 21.04
N ILE A 6 -2.75 -6.95 21.83
CA ILE A 6 -1.83 -5.86 21.44
C ILE A 6 -0.49 -6.45 20.97
N LYS A 7 0.01 -7.51 21.63
CA LYS A 7 1.19 -8.26 21.16
C LYS A 7 0.91 -9.00 19.84
N ALA A 8 -0.21 -9.69 19.68
CA ALA A 8 -0.57 -10.40 18.45
C ALA A 8 -0.77 -9.46 17.23
N LEU A 9 -1.36 -8.27 17.45
CA LEU A 9 -1.49 -7.20 16.45
C LEU A 9 -0.13 -6.61 16.02
N GLY A 10 0.88 -6.70 16.90
CA GLY A 10 2.26 -6.32 16.61
C GLY A 10 3.13 -7.45 16.03
N SER A 11 2.87 -8.71 16.42
CA SER A 11 3.75 -9.85 16.11
C SER A 11 3.34 -10.70 14.91
N PHE A 12 2.18 -10.41 14.29
CA PHE A 12 1.76 -11.00 13.00
C PHE A 12 1.57 -12.52 12.98
N ASP A 13 1.25 -13.16 14.10
CA ASP A 13 0.61 -14.49 14.05
C ASP A 13 -0.81 -14.31 13.51
N TYR A 14 -0.98 -14.53 12.20
CA TYR A 14 -2.24 -14.31 11.50
C TYR A 14 -3.41 -15.12 12.06
N VAL A 15 -3.13 -16.34 12.54
CA VAL A 15 -4.14 -17.25 13.09
C VAL A 15 -4.52 -16.79 14.50
N SER A 16 -3.54 -16.43 15.32
CA SER A 16 -3.77 -15.91 16.67
C SER A 16 -4.44 -14.53 16.65
N ALA A 17 -4.00 -13.62 15.78
CA ALA A 17 -4.63 -12.30 15.60
C ALA A 17 -6.10 -12.41 15.19
N ASN A 18 -6.46 -13.26 14.22
CA ASN A 18 -7.86 -13.53 13.87
C ASN A 18 -8.63 -14.20 15.03
N LYS A 19 -8.03 -15.15 15.73
CA LYS A 19 -8.63 -15.84 16.88
C LYS A 19 -8.89 -14.89 18.05
N HIS A 20 -8.00 -13.93 18.30
CA HIS A 20 -8.17 -12.89 19.30
C HIS A 20 -9.16 -11.81 18.83
N LEU A 21 -9.14 -11.38 17.56
CA LEU A 21 -10.18 -10.51 16.97
C LEU A 21 -11.57 -11.11 17.15
N MET A 22 -11.76 -12.40 16.85
CA MET A 22 -13.05 -13.09 17.04
C MET A 22 -13.46 -13.19 18.51
N ARG A 23 -12.51 -13.44 19.42
CA ARG A 23 -12.78 -13.45 20.88
C ARG A 23 -13.15 -12.07 21.42
N ILE A 24 -12.44 -11.03 20.99
CA ILE A 24 -12.68 -9.65 21.40
C ILE A 24 -13.99 -9.15 20.81
N ASN A 25 -14.27 -9.40 19.52
CA ASN A 25 -15.57 -9.08 18.94
C ASN A 25 -16.71 -9.76 19.72
N LYS A 26 -16.57 -11.05 20.08
CA LYS A 26 -17.55 -11.74 20.94
C LYS A 26 -17.71 -11.06 22.31
N HIS A 27 -16.61 -10.67 22.95
CA HIS A 27 -16.64 -10.07 24.29
C HIS A 27 -17.16 -8.61 24.26
N LEU A 28 -16.84 -7.83 23.22
CA LEU A 28 -17.38 -6.50 22.99
C LEU A 28 -18.89 -6.53 22.73
N ASN A 29 -19.37 -7.49 21.94
CA ASN A 29 -20.82 -7.71 21.79
C ASN A 29 -21.49 -8.11 23.11
N GLN A 30 -20.80 -8.87 23.97
CA GLN A 30 -21.31 -9.20 25.31
C GLN A 30 -21.41 -7.95 26.19
N VAL A 31 -20.34 -7.16 26.31
CA VAL A 31 -20.32 -5.92 27.10
C VAL A 31 -21.35 -4.91 26.58
N TYR A 32 -21.51 -4.79 25.25
CA TYR A 32 -22.54 -3.96 24.64
C TYR A 32 -23.96 -4.38 25.07
N ASN A 33 -24.24 -5.69 25.08
CA ASN A 33 -25.54 -6.20 25.54
C ASN A 33 -25.76 -6.00 27.04
N GLU A 34 -24.71 -6.13 27.86
CA GLU A 34 -24.77 -5.85 29.31
C GLU A 34 -25.08 -4.37 29.57
N ILE A 35 -24.40 -3.45 28.88
CA ILE A 35 -24.67 -2.00 28.94
C ILE A 35 -26.11 -1.69 28.46
N ALA A 36 -26.56 -2.29 27.35
CA ALA A 36 -27.91 -2.08 26.84
C ALA A 36 -29.00 -2.50 27.85
N VAL A 37 -28.78 -3.62 28.56
CA VAL A 37 -29.71 -4.10 29.61
C VAL A 37 -29.72 -3.18 30.83
N ASP A 38 -28.56 -2.64 31.23
CA ASP A 38 -28.50 -1.70 32.36
C ASP A 38 -29.13 -0.33 32.01
N VAL A 39 -28.95 0.16 30.77
CA VAL A 39 -29.64 1.36 30.26
C VAL A 39 -31.15 1.15 30.21
N ASP A 40 -31.64 0.00 29.74
CA ASP A 40 -33.07 -0.31 29.76
C ASP A 40 -33.62 -0.38 31.20
N ARG A 41 -32.85 -0.91 32.17
CA ARG A 41 -33.22 -0.91 33.59
C ARG A 41 -33.28 0.49 34.18
N GLU A 42 -32.34 1.36 33.82
CA GLU A 42 -32.34 2.75 34.27
C GLU A 42 -33.54 3.52 33.68
N LEU A 43 -33.83 3.35 32.38
CA LEU A 43 -35.02 3.89 31.72
C LEU A 43 -36.32 3.37 32.34
N GLN A 44 -36.39 2.10 32.73
CA GLN A 44 -37.50 1.51 33.47
C GLN A 44 -37.68 2.21 34.83
N THR A 45 -36.57 2.43 35.55
CA THR A 45 -36.56 3.12 36.86
C THR A 45 -37.02 4.58 36.72
N TYR A 46 -36.59 5.31 35.68
CA TYR A 46 -37.08 6.66 35.39
C TYR A 46 -38.57 6.69 35.04
N ARG A 47 -39.10 5.66 34.34
CA ARG A 47 -40.54 5.52 34.09
C ARG A 47 -41.30 5.30 35.41
N GLU A 48 -40.83 4.41 36.27
CA GLU A 48 -41.46 4.13 37.57
C GLU A 48 -41.44 5.37 38.48
N LEU A 49 -40.31 6.08 38.58
CA LEU A 49 -40.20 7.34 39.34
C LEU A 49 -41.08 8.46 38.77
N SER A 50 -41.23 8.56 37.44
CA SER A 50 -42.13 9.56 36.84
C SER A 50 -43.61 9.22 37.02
N TYR A 51 -43.99 7.94 37.08
CA TYR A 51 -45.31 7.52 37.54
C TYR A 51 -45.53 7.83 39.03
N GLU A 52 -44.55 7.57 39.91
CA GLU A 52 -44.67 7.90 41.35
C GLU A 52 -44.82 9.41 41.59
N PHE A 53 -44.15 10.27 40.81
CA PHE A 53 -44.36 11.72 40.85
C PHE A 53 -45.77 12.14 40.40
N GLN A 54 -46.37 11.42 39.46
CA GLN A 54 -47.76 11.64 39.03
C GLN A 54 -48.78 11.11 40.05
N THR A 55 -48.46 10.09 40.86
CA THR A 55 -49.38 9.58 41.89
C THR A 55 -49.24 10.28 43.24
N ASN A 56 -48.03 10.71 43.63
CA ASN A 56 -47.79 11.39 44.91
C ASN A 56 -48.10 12.90 44.91
N SER A 57 -48.49 13.47 43.76
CA SER A 57 -49.07 14.83 43.67
C SER A 57 -50.56 14.88 44.05
N GLY A 58 -51.10 13.81 44.67
CA GLY A 58 -52.49 13.62 45.08
C GLY A 58 -53.06 14.51 46.20
N THR A 59 -52.42 15.63 46.54
CA THR A 59 -52.96 16.69 47.43
C THR A 59 -52.81 18.09 46.83
N GLY A 60 -53.04 18.20 45.52
CA GLY A 60 -53.05 19.48 44.78
C GLY A 60 -53.93 19.43 43.54
N GLY A 61 -55.25 19.29 43.73
CA GLY A 61 -56.20 19.26 42.60
C GLY A 61 -56.30 20.58 41.83
N PHE A 62 -56.87 20.50 40.61
CA PHE A 62 -57.39 21.58 39.77
C PHE A 62 -56.54 22.27 38.66
N ILE A 63 -55.47 21.67 38.09
CA ILE A 63 -54.96 22.12 36.75
C ILE A 63 -54.42 20.97 35.86
N VAL A 64 -55.29 20.08 35.34
CA VAL A 64 -54.92 19.18 34.21
C VAL A 64 -56.09 18.95 33.22
N VAL A 65 -57.32 18.77 33.72
CA VAL A 65 -58.51 18.36 32.91
C VAL A 65 -58.97 19.42 31.88
N GLU A 66 -58.37 20.61 31.86
CA GLU A 66 -58.74 21.71 30.97
C GLU A 66 -57.88 21.80 29.70
N ASN A 67 -56.65 21.25 29.71
CA ASN A 67 -55.76 21.25 28.53
C ASN A 67 -56.19 20.23 27.46
N ASP A 68 -56.56 19.00 27.85
CA ASP A 68 -56.98 17.96 26.88
C ASP A 68 -58.22 18.37 26.07
N LYS A 69 -59.11 19.18 26.68
CA LYS A 69 -60.27 19.76 25.99
C LYS A 69 -59.88 20.90 25.04
N GLN A 70 -58.89 21.71 25.40
CA GLN A 70 -58.36 22.74 24.50
C GLN A 70 -57.62 22.13 23.30
N GLU A 71 -56.79 21.10 23.49
CA GLU A 71 -56.11 20.43 22.37
C GLU A 71 -57.09 19.72 21.42
N GLN A 72 -58.11 19.01 21.95
CA GLN A 72 -59.16 18.43 21.09
C GLN A 72 -59.95 19.50 20.33
N GLN A 73 -60.29 20.63 20.96
CA GLN A 73 -61.00 21.72 20.29
C GLN A 73 -60.13 22.42 19.23
N GLN A 74 -58.82 22.53 19.46
CA GLN A 74 -57.88 23.13 18.52
C GLN A 74 -57.58 22.20 17.32
N GLN A 75 -57.46 20.89 17.53
CA GLN A 75 -57.38 19.91 16.42
C GLN A 75 -58.67 19.89 15.59
N GLN A 76 -59.83 20.00 16.22
CA GLN A 76 -61.12 20.02 15.51
C GLN A 76 -61.30 21.32 14.68
N GLN A 77 -60.78 22.46 15.14
CA GLN A 77 -60.70 23.68 14.31
C GLN A 77 -59.72 23.55 13.14
N GLN A 78 -58.54 22.94 13.32
CA GLN A 78 -57.60 22.72 12.22
C GLN A 78 -58.19 21.82 11.11
N GLN A 79 -58.92 20.75 11.48
CA GLN A 79 -59.59 19.91 10.49
C GLN A 79 -60.68 20.67 9.70
N GLN A 80 -61.45 21.55 10.34
CA GLN A 80 -62.43 22.38 9.63
C GLN A 80 -61.75 23.39 8.67
N GLN A 81 -60.63 24.01 9.05
CA GLN A 81 -59.89 24.89 8.14
C GLN A 81 -59.31 24.15 6.92
N GLN A 82 -58.79 22.94 7.10
CA GLN A 82 -58.31 22.13 5.97
C GLN A 82 -59.43 21.74 5.00
N GLN A 83 -60.63 21.39 5.50
CA GLN A 83 -61.78 21.11 4.63
C GLN A 83 -62.25 22.36 3.85
N GLN A 84 -62.22 23.55 4.44
CA GLN A 84 -62.55 24.79 3.71
C GLN A 84 -61.52 25.14 2.63
N GLN A 85 -60.21 24.92 2.88
CA GLN A 85 -59.18 25.14 1.86
C GLN A 85 -59.31 24.17 0.69
N GLN A 86 -59.65 22.90 0.94
CA GLN A 86 -59.88 21.92 -0.15
C GLN A 86 -61.11 22.25 -1.01
N GLN A 87 -62.17 22.84 -0.44
CA GLN A 87 -63.32 23.31 -1.23
C GLN A 87 -62.99 24.55 -2.08
N GLN A 88 -62.13 25.46 -1.61
CA GLN A 88 -61.72 26.63 -2.41
C GLN A 88 -60.79 26.27 -3.58
N GLN A 89 -60.00 25.20 -3.47
CA GLN A 89 -59.14 24.75 -4.58
C GLN A 89 -59.89 24.11 -5.75
N GLN A 90 -61.17 23.73 -5.59
CA GLN A 90 -62.00 23.21 -6.69
C GLN A 90 -62.68 24.28 -7.55
N LEU A 91 -62.50 25.58 -7.24
CA LEU A 91 -63.19 26.70 -7.91
C LEU A 91 -62.28 27.68 -8.67
N SER A 92 -61.00 27.33 -8.91
CA SER A 92 -60.08 28.16 -9.68
C SER A 92 -60.05 27.81 -11.18
N PRO A 93 -60.22 28.77 -12.11
CA PRO A 93 -60.31 28.50 -13.55
C PRO A 93 -58.94 28.23 -14.21
N LYS A 94 -58.99 27.38 -15.23
CA LYS A 94 -57.84 26.86 -15.98
C LYS A 94 -57.19 27.94 -16.87
N PRO A 95 -55.88 28.24 -16.77
CA PRO A 95 -55.19 29.16 -17.67
C PRO A 95 -54.89 28.52 -19.06
N PRO A 96 -54.78 29.32 -20.13
CA PRO A 96 -54.70 28.82 -21.50
C PRO A 96 -53.28 28.46 -21.97
N SER A 97 -53.19 27.46 -22.85
CA SER A 97 -51.96 27.08 -23.56
C SER A 97 -51.54 28.18 -24.55
N ARG A 98 -50.22 28.47 -24.65
CA ARG A 98 -49.66 29.35 -25.70
C ARG A 98 -48.56 28.67 -26.51
N ARG A 99 -48.45 29.07 -27.78
CA ARG A 99 -47.81 28.37 -28.90
C ARG A 99 -46.31 28.64 -29.08
N GLN A 100 -45.71 27.72 -29.85
CA GLN A 100 -44.49 27.76 -30.64
C GLN A 100 -44.09 29.10 -31.30
N ALA A 101 -42.77 29.34 -31.35
CA ALA A 101 -41.96 29.86 -32.48
C ALA A 101 -40.46 29.67 -32.08
N SER A 102 -39.46 29.20 -32.84
CA SER A 102 -39.10 29.14 -34.28
C SER A 102 -38.31 30.36 -34.82
N SER A 103 -37.19 30.09 -35.52
CA SER A 103 -36.17 31.02 -36.08
C SER A 103 -35.18 31.65 -35.06
N GLY A 104 -33.93 31.99 -35.41
CA GLY A 104 -33.23 31.91 -36.71
C GLY A 104 -31.69 32.09 -36.60
N GLN A 105 -31.00 31.98 -37.73
CA GLN A 105 -29.52 31.98 -37.88
C GLN A 105 -28.87 33.37 -37.68
N SER A 106 -27.59 33.43 -37.26
CA SER A 106 -26.49 34.07 -38.03
C SER A 106 -25.15 34.21 -37.26
N SER A 107 -24.05 33.74 -37.85
CA SER A 107 -22.69 34.32 -37.74
C SER A 107 -22.49 35.33 -38.92
N PRO A 108 -21.35 36.04 -39.16
CA PRO A 108 -20.00 35.98 -38.55
C PRO A 108 -19.30 37.35 -38.31
N THR A 109 -18.02 37.38 -37.87
CA THR A 109 -16.89 38.19 -38.43
C THR A 109 -15.56 38.04 -37.66
N ARG A 110 -14.48 38.69 -38.13
CA ARG A 110 -13.03 38.36 -37.93
C ARG A 110 -12.22 39.56 -37.38
N ASN A 111 -11.17 39.27 -36.57
CA ASN A 111 -9.85 39.97 -36.50
C ASN A 111 -9.76 41.43 -35.94
N PRO A 112 -8.55 41.98 -35.61
CA PRO A 112 -7.30 41.36 -35.10
C PRO A 112 -6.45 42.17 -34.06
N SER A 113 -5.51 41.46 -33.37
CA SER A 113 -4.08 41.84 -33.07
C SER A 113 -3.64 42.93 -32.04
N PHE A 114 -2.45 42.65 -31.45
CA PHE A 114 -1.54 43.46 -30.59
C PHE A 114 -2.07 43.96 -29.22
N GLY A 115 -1.38 43.87 -28.07
CA GLY A 115 -0.05 43.32 -27.68
C GLY A 115 -0.09 42.87 -26.19
N ALA A 116 0.98 42.85 -25.36
CA ALA A 116 2.40 43.16 -25.53
C ALA A 116 3.27 42.48 -24.41
N TYR A 117 4.58 42.78 -24.37
CA TYR A 117 5.64 42.28 -23.47
C TYR A 117 5.41 42.33 -21.93
N GLN A 118 5.82 41.25 -21.22
CA GLN A 118 6.57 41.36 -19.95
C GLN A 118 7.68 40.29 -19.85
N HIS A 119 8.85 40.70 -19.36
CA HIS A 119 10.02 39.85 -19.07
C HIS A 119 9.98 39.33 -17.62
N ARG A 120 10.38 38.05 -17.41
CA ARG A 120 11.13 37.44 -16.27
C ARG A 120 10.62 36.02 -15.95
N PRO A 121 11.41 35.15 -15.27
CA PRO A 121 12.80 34.80 -15.58
C PRO A 121 13.00 33.27 -15.66
N SER A 122 14.22 32.83 -15.99
CA SER A 122 14.60 31.42 -16.07
C SER A 122 14.45 30.68 -14.72
N ILE A 123 13.84 29.49 -14.73
CA ILE A 123 13.83 28.58 -13.56
C ILE A 123 15.09 27.69 -13.63
N HIS A 124 16.19 28.24 -13.13
CA HIS A 124 17.42 27.52 -12.83
C HIS A 124 17.94 27.92 -11.44
N GLN A 125 17.10 27.79 -10.40
CA GLN A 125 17.52 27.86 -8.99
C GLN A 125 16.36 27.47 -8.06
N TYR A 126 16.28 26.20 -7.67
CA TYR A 126 15.64 25.75 -6.42
C TYR A 126 16.32 24.46 -5.92
N MET A 127 17.61 24.62 -5.62
CA MET A 127 18.28 23.84 -4.57
C MET A 127 18.81 24.85 -3.54
N SER A 128 18.75 24.46 -2.26
CA SER A 128 19.16 25.26 -1.10
C SER A 128 18.31 26.51 -0.82
N ARG A 129 17.22 26.33 -0.08
CA ARG A 129 17.03 26.87 1.29
C ARG A 129 15.62 26.57 1.79
N ASP A 130 15.55 25.73 2.81
CA ASP A 130 14.78 25.98 4.04
C ASP A 130 15.48 25.20 5.16
N VAL A 131 16.45 25.88 5.78
CA VAL A 131 17.11 25.43 7.02
C VAL A 131 16.74 26.47 8.06
N ASP A 132 15.60 26.28 8.70
CA ASP A 132 15.18 27.15 9.80
C ASP A 132 15.39 26.48 11.16
N ALA A 133 16.32 27.09 11.88
CA ALA A 133 16.35 27.24 13.33
C ALA A 133 15.92 26.05 14.20
N ILE A 134 16.92 25.26 14.62
CA ILE A 134 16.91 24.59 15.92
C ILE A 134 16.83 25.68 17.01
N PRO A 135 15.78 25.73 17.86
CA PRO A 135 15.87 26.46 19.11
C PRO A 135 16.74 25.66 20.08
N ALA A 136 17.88 26.22 20.48
CA ALA A 136 18.72 25.62 21.50
C ALA A 136 18.00 25.63 22.86
N VAL A 137 17.36 24.52 23.22
CA VAL A 137 16.79 24.34 24.56
C VAL A 137 17.89 23.88 25.52
N ASN A 138 17.99 24.63 26.61
CA ASN A 138 19.06 24.52 27.60
C ASN A 138 18.99 23.18 28.36
N ASN A 139 20.11 22.46 28.44
CA ASN A 139 20.20 21.25 29.25
C ASN A 139 20.16 21.60 30.74
N ASN A 140 18.98 21.49 31.36
CA ASN A 140 18.86 21.29 32.81
C ASN A 140 17.48 20.77 33.22
N ALA A 141 17.50 19.89 34.23
CA ALA A 141 16.40 19.50 35.11
C ALA A 141 15.30 18.51 34.62
N LEU A 142 15.33 17.35 35.27
CA LEU A 142 14.20 16.55 35.80
C LEU A 142 13.45 15.57 34.88
N SER A 143 13.66 14.29 35.20
CA SER A 143 12.79 13.16 34.88
C SER A 143 11.37 13.34 35.41
N PRO A 144 10.32 12.86 34.71
CA PRO A 144 9.00 12.71 35.29
C PRO A 144 8.96 11.47 36.20
N THR A 145 9.42 11.64 37.44
CA THR A 145 9.21 10.65 38.51
C THR A 145 7.71 10.57 38.79
N PHE A 146 7.10 9.41 38.51
CA PHE A 146 5.73 9.11 38.92
C PHE A 146 5.65 9.18 40.46
N ASN A 147 5.09 10.26 41.01
CA ASN A 147 4.92 10.41 42.46
C ASN A 147 3.71 11.28 42.81
N ASN A 148 2.71 10.62 43.40
CA ASN A 148 1.70 11.14 44.34
C ASN A 148 1.29 12.63 44.25
N ILE A 149 0.16 12.89 43.59
CA ILE A 149 -0.75 13.96 44.02
C ILE A 149 -1.90 13.33 44.81
N LEU A 150 -1.68 13.20 46.11
CA LEU A 150 -2.74 12.94 47.08
C LEU A 150 -3.46 14.28 47.37
N SER A 151 -4.34 14.68 46.45
CA SER A 151 -5.27 15.78 46.68
C SER A 151 -6.61 15.22 47.16
N GLN A 152 -7.20 15.86 48.17
CA GLN A 152 -8.52 15.50 48.68
C GLN A 152 -9.61 16.00 47.71
N GLY A 153 -9.76 15.30 46.59
CA GLY A 153 -10.91 15.41 45.70
C GLY A 153 -12.04 14.49 46.15
N THR A 154 -13.28 14.94 46.01
CA THR A 154 -14.49 14.15 46.28
C THR A 154 -14.54 12.87 45.44
N PHE A 155 -15.03 11.79 46.05
CA PHE A 155 -14.92 10.42 45.53
C PHE A 155 -15.61 10.15 44.17
N GLN A 156 -16.38 11.11 43.63
CA GLN A 156 -17.11 10.97 42.37
C GLN A 156 -16.24 11.10 41.11
N GLY A 157 -15.04 11.70 41.19
CA GLY A 157 -14.23 12.00 39.99
C GLY A 157 -13.34 10.86 39.45
N ARG A 158 -13.26 9.70 40.13
CA ARG A 158 -12.41 8.58 39.67
C ARG A 158 -13.09 7.71 38.62
N ASP A 159 -14.39 7.50 38.75
CA ASP A 159 -15.13 6.59 37.88
C ASP A 159 -15.34 7.24 36.49
N GLU A 160 -15.61 8.55 36.44
CA GLU A 160 -15.71 9.31 35.18
C GLU A 160 -14.39 9.30 34.37
N GLN A 161 -13.24 9.47 35.03
CA GLN A 161 -11.93 9.39 34.36
C GLN A 161 -11.67 7.96 33.83
N SER A 162 -12.04 6.93 34.59
CA SER A 162 -11.91 5.54 34.14
C SER A 162 -12.77 5.27 32.90
N VAL A 163 -13.99 5.81 32.83
CA VAL A 163 -14.87 5.69 31.66
C VAL A 163 -14.28 6.42 30.45
N ALA A 164 -13.74 7.63 30.62
CA ALA A 164 -13.08 8.37 29.55
C ALA A 164 -11.86 7.60 28.98
N ASP A 165 -11.00 7.07 29.85
CA ASP A 165 -9.83 6.27 29.47
C ASP A 165 -10.25 4.98 28.70
N HIS A 166 -11.37 4.35 29.09
CA HIS A 166 -11.93 3.20 28.38
C HIS A 166 -12.46 3.57 26.99
N VAL A 167 -13.13 4.72 26.81
CA VAL A 167 -13.61 5.19 25.51
C VAL A 167 -12.45 5.48 24.56
N VAL A 168 -11.39 6.11 25.06
CA VAL A 168 -10.16 6.37 24.28
C VAL A 168 -9.49 5.06 23.85
N LEU A 169 -9.30 4.11 24.78
CA LEU A 169 -8.71 2.81 24.48
C LEU A 169 -9.55 2.01 23.48
N TYR A 170 -10.88 2.04 23.61
CA TYR A 170 -11.80 1.38 22.68
C TYR A 170 -11.68 1.97 21.26
N THR A 171 -11.68 3.30 21.15
CA THR A 171 -11.55 4.02 19.88
C THR A 171 -10.23 3.67 19.18
N LEU A 172 -9.11 3.74 19.91
CA LEU A 172 -7.79 3.36 19.41
C LEU A 172 -7.75 1.89 18.93
N LEU A 173 -8.32 0.96 19.70
CA LEU A 173 -8.39 -0.45 19.30
C LEU A 173 -9.25 -0.64 18.04
N GLN A 174 -10.37 0.08 17.91
CA GLN A 174 -11.24 0.02 16.73
C GLN A 174 -10.54 0.53 15.46
N GLU A 175 -9.81 1.65 15.54
CA GLU A 175 -9.01 2.18 14.43
C GLU A 175 -7.88 1.22 14.01
N LEU A 176 -7.10 0.73 14.99
CA LEU A 176 -6.03 -0.26 14.75
C LEU A 176 -6.57 -1.53 14.09
N CYS A 177 -7.72 -2.05 14.56
CA CYS A 177 -8.37 -3.22 13.95
C CYS A 177 -8.83 -2.93 12.52
N SER A 178 -9.42 -1.76 12.27
CA SER A 178 -9.92 -1.37 10.95
C SER A 178 -8.79 -1.28 9.91
N LEU A 179 -7.67 -0.66 10.28
CA LEU A 179 -6.46 -0.59 9.44
C LEU A 179 -5.87 -1.98 9.19
N ARG A 180 -5.78 -2.82 10.24
CA ARG A 180 -5.30 -4.20 10.12
C ARG A 180 -6.15 -5.06 9.18
N VAL A 181 -7.47 -4.89 9.18
CA VAL A 181 -8.37 -5.59 8.24
C VAL A 181 -8.08 -5.21 6.77
N ILE A 182 -7.83 -3.92 6.48
CA ILE A 182 -7.47 -3.48 5.12
C ILE A 182 -6.09 -4.03 4.72
N LEU A 183 -5.09 -3.93 5.60
CA LEU A 183 -3.75 -4.49 5.38
C LEU A 183 -3.78 -6.00 5.10
N ILE A 184 -4.58 -6.76 5.83
CA ILE A 184 -4.83 -8.19 5.58
C ILE A 184 -5.40 -8.42 4.17
N GLY A 185 -6.28 -7.54 3.69
CA GLY A 185 -6.76 -7.56 2.30
C GLY A 185 -5.64 -7.34 1.29
N ILE A 186 -4.80 -6.32 1.50
CA ILE A 186 -3.65 -5.98 0.65
C ILE A 186 -2.66 -7.15 0.57
N TYR A 187 -2.28 -7.74 1.71
CA TYR A 187 -1.37 -8.90 1.74
C TYR A 187 -1.97 -10.14 1.08
N ARG A 188 -3.28 -10.36 1.17
CA ARG A 188 -3.96 -11.45 0.44
C ARG A 188 -3.89 -11.24 -1.07
N LEU A 189 -4.12 -10.02 -1.55
CA LEU A 189 -4.03 -9.70 -2.97
C LEU A 189 -2.59 -9.90 -3.48
N LEU A 190 -1.59 -9.36 -2.77
CA LEU A 190 -0.16 -9.58 -3.05
C LEU A 190 0.18 -11.08 -3.06
N ALA A 191 -0.29 -11.83 -2.07
CA ALA A 191 -0.07 -13.27 -2.00
C ALA A 191 -0.75 -14.01 -3.16
N THR A 192 -1.87 -13.53 -3.73
CA THR A 192 -2.51 -14.14 -4.91
C THR A 192 -1.82 -13.83 -6.24
N SER A 193 -1.00 -12.77 -6.32
CA SER A 193 -0.18 -12.42 -7.48
C SER A 193 0.87 -13.50 -7.79
N THR A 194 0.55 -14.46 -8.68
CA THR A 194 1.45 -15.57 -9.04
C THR A 194 2.35 -15.29 -10.24
N VAL A 195 1.95 -14.37 -11.12
CA VAL A 195 2.60 -14.12 -12.42
C VAL A 195 2.99 -12.66 -12.59
N ASP A 196 2.16 -11.75 -12.12
CA ASP A 196 2.38 -10.30 -12.17
C ASP A 196 1.69 -9.67 -10.94
N ILE A 197 2.19 -8.55 -10.45
CA ILE A 197 1.59 -7.83 -9.33
C ILE A 197 0.52 -6.88 -9.87
N ASP A 198 -0.75 -7.12 -9.54
CA ASP A 198 -1.84 -6.21 -9.92
C ASP A 198 -1.79 -4.91 -9.09
N VAL A 199 -0.86 -4.03 -9.45
CA VAL A 199 -0.70 -2.71 -8.82
C VAL A 199 -1.97 -1.86 -8.99
N GLN A 200 -2.71 -2.03 -10.09
CA GLN A 200 -3.92 -1.25 -10.37
C GLN A 200 -5.04 -1.55 -9.36
N THR A 201 -5.16 -2.80 -8.90
CA THR A 201 -6.11 -3.18 -7.83
C THR A 201 -5.54 -2.95 -6.42
N ILE A 202 -4.25 -3.21 -6.19
CA ILE A 202 -3.67 -3.23 -4.84
C ILE A 202 -3.33 -1.81 -4.32
N LEU A 203 -2.85 -0.92 -5.21
CA LEU A 203 -2.46 0.44 -4.81
C LEU A 203 -3.65 1.27 -4.29
N PRO A 204 -4.85 1.28 -4.91
CA PRO A 204 -6.01 2.02 -4.37
C PRO A 204 -6.42 1.59 -2.95
N GLU A 205 -6.36 0.30 -2.62
CA GLU A 205 -6.64 -0.19 -1.26
C GLU A 205 -5.54 0.22 -0.27
N THR A 206 -4.29 0.28 -0.74
CA THR A 206 -3.16 0.80 0.07
C THR A 206 -3.30 2.30 0.34
N GLU A 207 -3.68 3.09 -0.66
CA GLU A 207 -3.97 4.52 -0.52
C GLU A 207 -5.21 4.78 0.36
N LYS A 208 -6.17 3.85 0.39
CA LYS A 208 -7.33 3.88 1.29
C LYS A 208 -6.95 3.58 2.74
N ALA A 209 -6.04 2.62 2.97
CA ALA A 209 -5.46 2.39 4.30
C ALA A 209 -4.69 3.62 4.79
N LEU A 210 -3.91 4.26 3.91
CA LEU A 210 -3.17 5.49 4.22
C LEU A 210 -4.12 6.62 4.64
N ARG A 211 -5.14 6.92 3.82
CA ARG A 211 -6.14 7.95 4.15
C ARG A 211 -6.88 7.68 5.45
N LEU A 212 -7.23 6.41 5.73
CA LEU A 212 -7.89 6.04 6.98
C LEU A 212 -6.99 6.34 8.19
N TYR A 213 -5.69 6.04 8.10
CA TYR A 213 -4.72 6.37 9.14
C TYR A 213 -4.57 7.89 9.29
N GLU A 214 -4.40 8.63 8.20
CA GLU A 214 -4.27 10.10 8.19
C GLU A 214 -5.49 10.81 8.80
N SER A 215 -6.69 10.24 8.62
CA SER A 215 -7.94 10.73 9.24
C SER A 215 -8.21 10.24 10.66
N GLY A 216 -7.36 9.36 11.21
CA GLY A 216 -7.54 8.75 12.52
C GLY A 216 -7.27 9.69 13.69
N THR A 217 -7.50 9.20 14.90
CA THR A 217 -7.30 9.98 16.13
C THR A 217 -5.84 10.39 16.40
N HIS A 218 -5.66 11.41 17.25
CA HIS A 218 -4.34 11.83 17.71
C HIS A 218 -3.63 10.70 18.50
N GLU A 219 -4.40 9.85 19.18
CA GLU A 219 -3.90 8.72 19.96
C GLU A 219 -3.32 7.63 19.06
N ILE A 220 -3.93 7.33 17.90
CA ILE A 220 -3.34 6.36 16.97
C ILE A 220 -2.03 6.89 16.39
N HIS A 221 -1.94 8.18 16.04
CA HIS A 221 -0.72 8.79 15.48
C HIS A 221 0.46 8.79 16.44
N ASN A 222 0.21 8.95 17.74
CA ASN A 222 1.24 8.90 18.78
C ASN A 222 1.46 7.49 19.37
N SER A 223 0.61 6.52 19.02
CA SER A 223 0.78 5.14 19.48
C SER A 223 1.91 4.44 18.72
N ILE A 224 2.72 3.68 19.45
CA ILE A 224 3.77 2.81 18.89
C ILE A 224 3.23 1.87 17.79
N LEU A 225 2.03 1.29 18.00
CA LEU A 225 1.40 0.41 17.02
C LEU A 225 0.91 1.16 15.77
N GLY A 226 0.37 2.37 15.94
CA GLY A 226 -0.04 3.22 14.82
C GLY A 226 1.15 3.66 13.96
N ILE A 227 2.24 4.09 14.58
CA ILE A 227 3.50 4.43 13.89
C ILE A 227 4.06 3.23 13.10
N GLY A 228 3.98 2.02 13.67
CA GLY A 228 4.34 0.79 12.98
C GLY A 228 3.45 0.50 11.76
N ILE A 229 2.13 0.58 11.94
CA ILE A 229 1.13 0.40 10.86
C ILE A 229 1.31 1.44 9.74
N TYR A 230 1.58 2.70 10.09
CA TYR A 230 1.85 3.76 9.12
C TYR A 230 3.12 3.49 8.31
N SER A 231 4.18 3.03 8.97
CA SER A 231 5.42 2.61 8.32
C SER A 231 5.21 1.44 7.37
N GLU A 232 4.38 0.46 7.76
CA GLU A 232 3.94 -0.68 6.95
C GLU A 232 3.19 -0.23 5.69
N ILE A 233 2.18 0.63 5.85
CA ILE A 233 1.39 1.20 4.74
C ILE A 233 2.30 1.99 3.77
N LYS A 234 3.20 2.84 4.28
CA LYS A 234 4.13 3.61 3.45
C LYS A 234 5.13 2.72 2.70
N ALA A 235 5.67 1.69 3.36
CA ALA A 235 6.58 0.75 2.73
C ALA A 235 5.88 -0.04 1.60
N LEU A 236 4.66 -0.54 1.84
CA LEU A 236 3.82 -1.18 0.82
C LEU A 236 3.53 -0.23 -0.35
N ARG A 237 3.07 0.99 -0.07
CA ARG A 237 2.75 2.02 -1.07
C ARG A 237 3.95 2.33 -1.95
N HIS A 238 5.13 2.54 -1.37
CA HIS A 238 6.34 2.83 -2.12
C HIS A 238 6.91 1.60 -2.84
N GLY A 239 6.70 0.38 -2.34
CA GLY A 239 7.01 -0.85 -3.06
C GLY A 239 6.15 -1.06 -4.31
N LEU A 240 4.84 -0.89 -4.19
CA LEU A 240 3.89 -0.96 -5.31
C LEU A 240 4.17 0.09 -6.39
N LEU A 241 4.48 1.33 -5.97
CA LEU A 241 4.89 2.39 -6.89
C LEU A 241 6.27 2.10 -7.51
N LEU A 242 7.19 1.45 -6.79
CA LEU A 242 8.48 1.05 -7.35
C LEU A 242 8.30 0.02 -8.47
N GLU A 243 7.59 -1.09 -8.22
CA GLU A 243 7.30 -2.14 -9.22
C GLU A 243 6.67 -1.55 -10.50
N LYS A 244 5.67 -0.68 -10.32
CA LYS A 244 5.04 0.03 -11.44
C LYS A 244 6.04 0.87 -12.25
N ASN A 245 6.84 1.72 -11.59
CA ASN A 245 7.73 2.63 -12.32
C ASN A 245 8.93 1.89 -12.95
N VAL A 246 9.35 0.76 -12.39
CA VAL A 246 10.39 -0.10 -12.98
C VAL A 246 9.87 -0.79 -14.25
N SER A 247 8.66 -1.34 -14.21
CA SER A 247 8.01 -1.96 -15.37
C SER A 247 7.57 -0.95 -16.45
N GLU A 248 7.29 0.31 -16.09
CA GLU A 248 7.08 1.44 -17.01
C GLU A 248 8.39 2.09 -17.51
N TYR A 249 9.57 1.66 -17.03
CA TYR A 249 10.90 2.17 -17.37
C TYR A 249 11.17 3.65 -17.03
N ASP A 250 10.55 4.17 -15.95
CA ASP A 250 10.86 5.49 -15.39
C ASP A 250 11.93 5.39 -14.30
N ILE A 251 13.17 5.79 -14.60
CA ILE A 251 14.29 5.71 -13.65
C ILE A 251 14.14 6.70 -12.49
N GLN A 252 13.50 7.85 -12.72
CA GLN A 252 13.42 8.93 -11.73
C GLN A 252 12.41 8.60 -10.63
N LEU A 253 11.22 8.14 -11.01
CA LEU A 253 10.19 7.69 -10.08
C LEU A 253 10.61 6.39 -9.40
N SER A 254 11.25 5.46 -10.12
CA SER A 254 11.82 4.25 -9.52
C SER A 254 12.87 4.58 -8.45
N ALA A 255 13.87 5.42 -8.76
CA ALA A 255 14.88 5.82 -7.78
C ALA A 255 14.28 6.53 -6.55
N THR A 256 13.27 7.38 -6.78
CA THR A 256 12.55 8.08 -5.71
C THR A 256 11.83 7.12 -4.78
N HIS A 257 11.05 6.17 -5.33
CA HIS A 257 10.29 5.22 -4.53
C HIS A 257 11.16 4.13 -3.88
N LEU A 258 12.27 3.74 -4.50
CA LEU A 258 13.30 2.90 -3.87
C LEU A 258 13.98 3.62 -2.69
N HIS A 259 14.27 4.92 -2.81
CA HIS A 259 14.82 5.69 -1.69
C HIS A 259 13.81 5.80 -0.54
N LEU A 260 12.57 6.18 -0.83
CA LEU A 260 11.51 6.37 0.17
C LEU A 260 11.11 5.07 0.89
N SER A 261 11.00 3.94 0.17
CA SER A 261 10.73 2.64 0.78
C SER A 261 11.86 2.20 1.71
N ARG A 262 13.12 2.34 1.27
CA ARG A 262 14.29 2.00 2.11
C ARG A 262 14.44 2.92 3.32
N ALA A 263 14.19 4.22 3.18
CA ALA A 263 14.20 5.15 4.31
C ALA A 263 13.14 4.76 5.35
N THR A 264 11.90 4.52 4.91
CA THR A 264 10.79 4.07 5.75
C THR A 264 11.13 2.75 6.48
N LEU A 265 11.70 1.77 5.78
CA LEU A 265 12.07 0.48 6.39
C LEU A 265 13.24 0.59 7.38
N VAL A 266 14.19 1.49 7.16
CA VAL A 266 15.31 1.74 8.09
C VAL A 266 14.81 2.46 9.35
N GLU A 267 13.99 3.49 9.19
CA GLU A 267 13.34 4.22 10.29
C GLU A 267 12.49 3.28 11.15
N TRP A 268 11.60 2.51 10.52
CA TRP A 268 10.76 1.54 11.22
C TRP A 268 11.57 0.45 11.93
N LYS A 269 12.64 -0.05 11.30
CA LYS A 269 13.54 -1.01 11.94
C LYS A 269 14.23 -0.41 13.17
N GLN A 270 14.65 0.86 13.12
CA GLN A 270 15.25 1.54 14.26
C GLN A 270 14.23 1.67 15.39
N LEU A 271 13.02 2.16 15.09
CA LEU A 271 11.92 2.25 16.06
C LEU A 271 11.56 0.90 16.69
N ALA A 272 11.56 -0.19 15.90
CA ALA A 272 11.30 -1.54 16.40
C ALA A 272 12.43 -2.08 17.29
N MET A 273 13.68 -1.65 17.07
CA MET A 273 14.82 -1.97 17.94
C MET A 273 14.81 -1.16 19.24
N ASP A 274 14.45 0.12 19.18
CA ASP A 274 14.36 0.98 20.37
C ASP A 274 13.17 0.60 21.29
N GLN A 275 12.20 -0.15 20.77
CA GLN A 275 11.11 -0.78 21.52
C GLN A 275 11.50 -2.10 22.20
N GLU A 276 12.74 -2.56 22.07
CA GLU A 276 13.23 -3.74 22.77
C GLU A 276 13.32 -3.43 24.29
N TYR A 277 12.23 -3.75 24.99
CA TYR A 277 12.07 -3.56 26.44
C TYR A 277 13.34 -3.95 27.19
N SER A 278 13.71 -3.12 28.17
CA SER A 278 14.80 -3.44 29.09
C SER A 278 14.41 -4.63 30.00
N ASP A 279 14.56 -5.86 29.49
CA ASP A 279 14.40 -7.14 30.21
C ASP A 279 15.37 -7.29 31.41
N LYS A 280 16.18 -6.26 31.70
CA LYS A 280 17.12 -6.18 32.83
C LYS A 280 16.45 -5.92 34.20
N THR A 281 15.13 -5.72 34.27
CA THR A 281 14.46 -5.27 35.51
C THR A 281 13.26 -6.12 35.96
N TYR A 282 12.88 -7.15 35.20
CA TYR A 282 11.82 -8.08 35.62
C TYR A 282 12.35 -9.51 35.75
N HIS A 283 12.45 -9.98 37.00
CA HIS A 283 12.52 -11.42 37.28
C HIS A 283 11.26 -12.09 36.73
N ARG A 284 11.43 -12.88 35.68
CA ARG A 284 10.35 -13.58 34.99
C ARG A 284 10.29 -15.05 35.44
N PRO A 285 9.15 -15.55 35.94
CA PRO A 285 8.96 -16.99 36.15
C PRO A 285 9.09 -17.76 34.82
N GLU A 286 9.57 -19.00 34.87
CA GLU A 286 10.10 -19.77 33.73
C GLU A 286 9.07 -20.24 32.65
N GLU A 287 7.85 -19.71 32.63
CA GLU A 287 6.71 -20.34 31.93
C GLU A 287 6.24 -19.69 30.61
N THR A 288 7.02 -18.81 29.98
CA THR A 288 6.70 -18.33 28.60
C THR A 288 7.57 -18.97 27.52
N SER A 289 7.35 -20.27 27.34
CA SER A 289 8.04 -21.16 26.40
C SER A 289 7.76 -20.85 24.90
N TRP A 290 6.69 -20.12 24.58
CA TRP A 290 6.24 -19.88 23.19
C TRP A 290 7.23 -19.14 22.28
N ARG A 291 8.29 -18.53 22.81
CA ARG A 291 9.38 -17.93 22.00
C ARG A 291 10.43 -18.95 21.50
N TYR A 292 10.40 -20.22 21.91
CA TYR A 292 11.54 -21.12 21.72
C TYR A 292 11.35 -22.43 20.92
N SER A 293 10.13 -22.89 20.58
CA SER A 293 9.96 -24.15 19.82
C SER A 293 8.60 -24.31 19.10
N LEU A 294 8.41 -23.63 17.96
CA LEU A 294 7.23 -23.88 17.10
C LEU A 294 7.52 -24.00 15.58
N PHE A 295 8.74 -23.70 15.11
CA PHE A 295 9.11 -23.79 13.69
C PHE A 295 10.36 -24.65 13.41
N SER A 296 10.80 -25.47 14.38
CA SER A 296 11.89 -26.44 14.19
C SER A 296 11.35 -27.86 14.27
N SER A 297 10.67 -28.31 13.22
CA SER A 297 10.40 -29.73 12.99
C SER A 297 11.32 -30.24 11.88
N GLY A 298 12.37 -30.96 12.28
CA GLY A 298 13.42 -31.48 11.41
C GLY A 298 14.54 -32.06 12.26
N GLU A 299 14.61 -33.39 12.32
CA GLU A 299 15.43 -34.12 13.28
C GLU A 299 16.95 -33.99 13.04
N ASP A 300 17.65 -33.47 14.03
CA ASP A 300 18.80 -34.11 14.68
C ASP A 300 19.95 -34.68 13.79
N LYS A 301 21.01 -33.86 13.63
CA LYS A 301 22.42 -34.13 14.04
C LYS A 301 23.49 -33.63 13.05
N SER A 302 24.06 -32.46 13.32
CA SER A 302 25.54 -32.34 13.44
C SER A 302 25.97 -31.00 14.02
N LYS A 303 26.89 -31.08 14.98
CA LYS A 303 27.61 -29.97 15.63
C LYS A 303 28.19 -28.97 14.61
N SER A 304 27.88 -27.68 14.74
CA SER A 304 28.86 -26.62 14.46
C SER A 304 28.51 -25.31 15.19
N THR A 305 29.55 -24.62 15.63
CA THR A 305 29.48 -23.42 16.46
C THR A 305 29.16 -22.19 15.62
N THR A 306 27.93 -21.68 15.69
CA THR A 306 27.67 -20.25 15.42
C THR A 306 26.53 -19.79 16.31
N LYS A 307 26.77 -18.78 17.15
CA LYS A 307 25.68 -18.06 17.83
C LYS A 307 24.92 -17.27 16.78
N GLY A 308 23.88 -17.88 16.20
CA GLY A 308 23.02 -17.20 15.24
C GLY A 308 22.45 -15.93 15.88
N LYS A 309 22.67 -14.78 15.23
CA LYS A 309 21.88 -13.58 15.50
C LYS A 309 20.46 -13.87 15.04
N PHE A 310 19.62 -14.41 15.93
CA PHE A 310 18.19 -14.48 15.68
C PHE A 310 17.69 -13.05 15.42
N SER A 311 17.21 -12.80 14.21
CA SER A 311 16.63 -11.51 13.85
C SER A 311 15.28 -11.39 14.54
N LEU A 312 15.22 -10.62 15.63
CA LEU A 312 14.00 -10.33 16.38
C LEU A 312 13.05 -9.34 15.66
N GLN A 313 13.35 -8.97 14.40
CA GLN A 313 12.49 -8.14 13.56
C GLN A 313 11.19 -8.87 13.20
N PRO A 314 10.02 -8.21 13.19
CA PRO A 314 8.76 -8.81 12.75
C PRO A 314 8.82 -9.41 11.34
N ASN A 315 8.14 -10.54 11.11
CA ASN A 315 8.18 -11.27 9.84
C ASN A 315 7.86 -10.37 8.63
N HIS A 316 6.82 -9.54 8.72
CA HIS A 316 6.43 -8.61 7.67
C HIS A 316 7.50 -7.55 7.34
N LEU A 317 8.27 -7.08 8.34
CA LEU A 317 9.38 -6.15 8.13
C LEU A 317 10.53 -6.85 7.41
N GLN A 318 10.83 -8.09 7.80
CA GLN A 318 11.84 -8.90 7.10
C GLN A 318 11.40 -9.17 5.65
N TRP A 319 10.14 -9.53 5.44
CA TRP A 319 9.56 -9.77 4.12
C TRP A 319 9.60 -8.52 3.22
N LEU A 320 9.17 -7.36 3.72
CA LEU A 320 9.23 -6.09 2.99
C LEU A 320 10.68 -5.73 2.62
N ASN A 321 11.65 -5.96 3.51
CA ASN A 321 13.07 -5.78 3.19
C ASN A 321 13.53 -6.73 2.06
N ARG A 322 13.09 -8.01 2.06
CA ARG A 322 13.39 -8.96 0.97
C ARG A 322 12.76 -8.53 -0.36
N TRP A 323 11.51 -8.06 -0.36
CA TRP A 323 10.84 -7.57 -1.58
C TRP A 323 11.54 -6.33 -2.13
N ILE A 324 11.76 -5.29 -1.32
CA ILE A 324 12.45 -4.06 -1.75
C ILE A 324 13.91 -4.32 -2.18
N ALA A 325 14.60 -5.31 -1.60
CA ALA A 325 15.91 -5.75 -2.11
C ALA A 325 15.80 -6.42 -3.49
N SER A 326 14.78 -7.24 -3.71
CA SER A 326 14.50 -7.88 -5.00
C SER A 326 14.12 -6.86 -6.08
N GLU A 327 13.31 -5.85 -5.74
CA GLU A 327 12.97 -4.70 -6.58
C GLU A 327 14.22 -3.88 -6.95
N LYS A 328 15.07 -3.55 -5.97
CA LYS A 328 16.36 -2.88 -6.21
C LYS A 328 17.19 -3.64 -7.26
N SER A 329 17.20 -4.97 -7.19
CA SER A 329 17.92 -5.80 -8.13
C SER A 329 17.31 -5.78 -9.54
N LYS A 330 15.97 -5.89 -9.65
CA LYS A 330 15.23 -5.73 -10.92
C LYS A 330 15.50 -4.37 -11.56
N MET A 331 15.36 -3.28 -10.80
CA MET A 331 15.68 -1.92 -11.19
C MET A 331 17.13 -1.80 -11.67
N THR A 332 18.09 -2.38 -10.94
CA THR A 332 19.51 -2.30 -11.30
C THR A 332 19.81 -3.05 -12.59
N LEU A 333 19.12 -4.15 -12.88
CA LEU A 333 19.23 -4.84 -14.16
C LEU A 333 18.66 -3.99 -15.32
N TYR A 334 17.46 -3.44 -15.15
CA TYR A 334 16.72 -2.74 -16.21
C TYR A 334 17.43 -1.44 -16.61
N PHE A 335 17.93 -0.69 -15.63
CA PHE A 335 18.64 0.56 -15.86
C PHE A 335 20.17 0.40 -15.84
N MET A 336 20.70 -0.83 -15.97
CA MET A 336 22.13 -1.12 -15.79
C MET A 336 23.04 -0.23 -16.66
N ASN A 337 22.67 0.03 -17.91
CA ASN A 337 23.47 0.87 -18.81
C ASN A 337 23.63 2.30 -18.28
N LEU A 338 22.57 2.87 -17.69
CA LEU A 338 22.54 4.23 -17.15
C LEU A 338 23.23 4.30 -15.79
N LEU A 339 23.00 3.30 -14.94
CA LEU A 339 23.60 3.22 -13.61
C LEU A 339 25.11 2.95 -13.71
N LEU A 340 25.55 2.12 -14.66
CA LEU A 340 26.97 1.83 -14.89
C LEU A 340 27.74 3.05 -15.42
N GLU A 341 27.14 3.88 -16.28
CA GLU A 341 27.74 5.16 -16.69
C GLU A 341 28.00 6.07 -15.47
N LYS A 342 27.04 6.15 -14.54
CA LYS A 342 27.21 6.93 -13.30
C LYS A 342 28.20 6.31 -12.35
N GLU A 343 28.18 4.99 -12.15
CA GLU A 343 29.14 4.26 -11.32
C GLU A 343 30.58 4.45 -11.84
N GLN A 344 30.79 4.35 -13.15
CA GLN A 344 32.09 4.61 -13.78
C GLN A 344 32.55 6.06 -13.59
N SER A 345 31.63 7.04 -13.63
CA SER A 345 31.96 8.45 -13.34
C SER A 345 32.41 8.70 -11.90
N LEU A 346 32.07 7.78 -10.97
CA LEU A 346 32.51 7.77 -9.58
C LEU A 346 33.75 6.88 -9.34
N GLY A 347 34.31 6.28 -10.40
CA GLY A 347 35.48 5.39 -10.33
C GLY A 347 35.15 3.91 -10.00
N GLY A 348 33.87 3.53 -10.02
CA GLY A 348 33.42 2.15 -9.87
C GLY A 348 33.38 1.36 -11.18
N ASP A 349 32.93 0.11 -11.12
CA ASP A 349 32.82 -0.82 -12.24
C ASP A 349 31.54 -1.68 -12.17
N GLU A 350 31.42 -2.64 -13.09
CA GLU A 350 30.31 -3.60 -13.12
C GLU A 350 30.22 -4.45 -11.84
N ARG A 351 31.31 -4.63 -11.09
CA ARG A 351 31.32 -5.39 -9.83
C ARG A 351 30.90 -4.54 -8.64
N SER A 352 31.27 -3.27 -8.60
CA SER A 352 30.82 -2.36 -7.54
C SER A 352 29.33 -2.05 -7.66
N LEU A 353 28.79 -1.87 -8.89
CA LEU A 353 27.35 -1.69 -9.12
C LEU A 353 26.50 -2.84 -8.55
N TRP A 354 26.98 -4.08 -8.69
CA TRP A 354 26.30 -5.28 -8.20
C TRP A 354 26.74 -5.71 -6.79
N ALA A 355 27.60 -4.94 -6.12
CA ALA A 355 28.08 -5.27 -4.78
C ALA A 355 26.95 -5.23 -3.75
N ASN A 356 26.84 -6.30 -2.96
CA ASN A 356 25.77 -6.49 -1.97
C ASN A 356 24.35 -6.39 -2.57
N MET A 357 24.18 -6.82 -3.83
CA MET A 357 22.87 -7.03 -4.43
C MET A 357 22.37 -8.44 -4.13
N GLU A 358 21.14 -8.56 -3.63
CA GLU A 358 20.49 -9.85 -3.39
C GLU A 358 19.04 -9.78 -3.92
N PRO A 359 18.67 -10.60 -4.92
CA PRO A 359 19.52 -11.54 -5.68
C PRO A 359 20.48 -10.81 -6.65
N ASP A 360 21.57 -11.47 -7.07
CA ASP A 360 22.43 -10.99 -8.17
C ASP A 360 21.94 -11.50 -9.53
N MET A 361 21.03 -10.75 -10.17
CA MET A 361 20.46 -11.12 -11.47
C MET A 361 21.52 -11.14 -12.59
N HIS A 362 22.47 -10.20 -12.55
CA HIS A 362 23.51 -10.10 -13.57
C HIS A 362 24.52 -11.25 -13.45
N GLY A 363 24.90 -11.63 -12.23
CA GLY A 363 25.71 -12.82 -11.96
C GLY A 363 25.05 -14.11 -12.45
N LEU A 364 23.73 -14.26 -12.29
CA LEU A 364 22.97 -15.39 -12.84
C LEU A 364 23.06 -15.42 -14.38
N ILE A 365 22.79 -14.30 -15.05
CA ILE A 365 22.87 -14.18 -16.52
C ILE A 365 24.29 -14.47 -17.03
N ARG A 366 25.31 -13.86 -16.41
CA ARG A 366 26.73 -14.06 -16.74
C ARG A 366 27.13 -15.54 -16.62
N THR A 367 26.70 -16.18 -15.54
CA THR A 367 27.02 -17.59 -15.23
C THR A 367 26.34 -18.54 -16.20
N PHE A 368 25.03 -18.36 -16.44
CA PHE A 368 24.30 -19.18 -17.39
C PHE A 368 24.85 -19.03 -18.80
N ARG A 369 25.06 -17.80 -19.30
CA ARG A 369 25.61 -17.56 -20.65
C ARG A 369 26.93 -18.31 -20.85
N LYS A 370 27.87 -18.17 -19.90
CA LYS A 370 29.18 -18.83 -19.96
C LYS A 370 29.07 -20.37 -19.91
N LYS A 371 28.15 -20.91 -19.12
CA LYS A 371 27.98 -22.37 -18.94
C LYS A 371 27.25 -23.02 -20.13
N ALA A 372 26.23 -22.37 -20.66
CA ALA A 372 25.39 -22.88 -21.74
C ALA A 372 25.95 -22.59 -23.14
N GLY A 373 26.91 -21.68 -23.28
CA GLY A 373 27.44 -21.27 -24.59
C GLY A 373 26.52 -20.33 -25.37
N ALA A 374 25.56 -19.67 -24.70
CA ALA A 374 24.67 -18.71 -25.34
C ALA A 374 25.47 -17.51 -25.91
N GLN A 375 25.13 -17.12 -27.14
CA GLN A 375 25.76 -16.00 -27.84
C GLN A 375 25.48 -14.69 -27.10
N SER A 376 24.21 -14.41 -26.80
CA SER A 376 23.75 -13.22 -26.10
C SER A 376 22.48 -13.49 -25.29
N ILE A 377 22.28 -12.68 -24.24
CA ILE A 377 21.06 -12.61 -23.44
C ILE A 377 20.67 -11.15 -23.35
N SER A 378 19.51 -10.78 -23.89
CA SER A 378 19.10 -9.37 -24.03
C SER A 378 17.67 -9.17 -23.54
N PHE A 379 17.40 -7.98 -23.00
CA PHE A 379 16.09 -7.55 -22.52
C PHE A 379 15.57 -6.46 -23.43
N ILE A 380 14.33 -6.64 -23.87
CA ILE A 380 13.68 -5.84 -24.89
C ILE A 380 12.45 -5.22 -24.26
N TYR A 381 12.40 -3.89 -24.28
CA TYR A 381 11.20 -3.16 -23.91
C TYR A 381 10.28 -3.06 -25.12
N GLU A 382 8.97 -3.27 -24.94
CA GLU A 382 7.94 -3.10 -25.95
C GLU A 382 7.20 -1.78 -25.69
N VAL A 383 7.57 -0.76 -26.47
CA VAL A 383 7.02 0.60 -26.34
C VAL A 383 5.54 0.60 -26.71
N SER A 384 4.69 0.85 -25.72
CA SER A 384 3.26 1.12 -25.93
C SER A 384 3.02 2.61 -26.26
N ARG A 385 1.79 2.95 -26.66
CA ARG A 385 1.40 4.36 -26.84
C ARG A 385 0.94 5.01 -25.54
N ASP A 386 0.54 4.19 -24.57
CA ASP A 386 -0.10 4.61 -23.33
C ASP A 386 0.95 4.89 -22.23
N VAL A 387 2.11 4.24 -22.29
CA VAL A 387 3.27 4.46 -21.41
C VAL A 387 4.34 5.24 -22.15
N ARG A 388 4.81 6.36 -21.59
CA ARG A 388 5.90 7.13 -22.17
C ARG A 388 7.24 6.44 -21.91
N PHE A 389 7.93 6.06 -22.98
CA PHE A 389 9.28 5.48 -22.91
C PHE A 389 10.38 6.46 -23.34
N SER A 390 11.49 6.48 -22.60
CA SER A 390 12.74 7.14 -22.99
C SER A 390 13.92 6.18 -22.82
N VAL A 391 14.86 6.17 -23.78
CA VAL A 391 16.08 5.33 -23.70
C VAL A 391 16.94 5.70 -22.48
N THR A 392 16.87 6.95 -22.02
CA THR A 392 17.58 7.42 -20.83
C THR A 392 16.81 7.17 -19.53
N GLY A 393 15.62 6.57 -19.58
CA GLY A 393 14.70 6.43 -18.44
C GLY A 393 14.09 7.76 -17.94
N PHE A 394 14.52 8.92 -18.46
CA PHE A 394 14.00 10.22 -18.10
C PHE A 394 12.90 10.66 -19.05
N VAL A 395 11.69 10.84 -18.52
CA VAL A 395 10.53 11.37 -19.24
C VAL A 395 10.10 12.68 -18.59
N SER A 396 10.23 13.80 -19.31
CA SER A 396 9.68 15.07 -18.83
C SER A 396 8.16 15.09 -18.99
N ALA A 397 7.44 15.34 -17.90
CA ALA A 397 5.97 15.41 -17.91
C ALA A 397 5.44 16.44 -18.93
N ASN A 398 6.13 17.57 -19.05
CA ASN A 398 5.69 18.72 -19.86
C ASN A 398 6.26 18.75 -21.28
N ALA A 399 7.12 17.79 -21.66
CA ALA A 399 7.61 17.70 -23.04
C ALA A 399 6.56 17.03 -23.96
N PRO A 400 6.47 17.43 -25.24
CA PRO A 400 5.76 16.63 -26.23
C PRO A 400 6.40 15.25 -26.32
N TYR A 401 5.57 14.21 -26.42
CA TYR A 401 6.02 12.82 -26.48
C TYR A 401 5.62 12.18 -27.81
N ASP A 402 6.61 11.91 -28.66
CA ASP A 402 6.45 11.13 -29.87
C ASP A 402 6.93 9.70 -29.60
N ALA A 403 6.00 8.74 -29.60
CA ALA A 403 6.32 7.34 -29.33
C ALA A 403 7.24 6.75 -30.42
N PRO A 404 8.38 6.13 -30.05
CA PRO A 404 9.26 5.43 -30.98
C PRO A 404 8.51 4.47 -31.94
N MET A 405 8.81 4.56 -33.24
CA MET A 405 8.15 3.78 -34.29
C MET A 405 9.09 2.74 -34.94
N GLY A 406 8.49 1.65 -35.44
CA GLY A 406 9.21 0.62 -36.21
C GLY A 406 10.18 -0.18 -35.34
N LEU A 407 11.43 -0.33 -35.80
CA LEU A 407 12.48 -1.00 -35.03
C LEU A 407 12.74 -0.33 -33.67
N ASN A 408 12.52 0.99 -33.57
CA ASN A 408 12.73 1.75 -32.35
C ASN A 408 11.61 1.55 -31.31
N SER A 409 10.50 0.91 -31.67
CA SER A 409 9.45 0.49 -30.71
C SER A 409 9.89 -0.70 -29.84
N PHE A 410 11.02 -1.33 -30.17
CA PHE A 410 11.60 -2.46 -29.45
C PHE A 410 13.06 -2.18 -29.05
N PRO A 411 13.34 -1.22 -28.13
CA PRO A 411 14.70 -0.93 -27.69
C PRO A 411 15.26 -2.01 -26.76
N CYS A 412 16.57 -2.21 -26.85
CA CYS A 412 17.34 -3.07 -25.94
C CYS A 412 17.67 -2.30 -24.66
N ILE A 413 17.09 -2.67 -23.53
CA ILE A 413 17.32 -2.00 -22.24
C ILE A 413 18.51 -2.60 -21.47
N TYR A 414 18.80 -3.88 -21.68
CA TYR A 414 19.97 -4.59 -21.14
C TYR A 414 20.45 -5.64 -22.15
N SER A 415 21.75 -5.86 -22.24
CA SER A 415 22.33 -6.98 -23.00
C SER A 415 23.58 -7.52 -22.31
N TYR A 416 23.77 -8.84 -22.37
CA TYR A 416 25.03 -9.49 -22.05
C TYR A 416 25.47 -10.46 -23.18
N PRO A 417 26.58 -10.17 -23.90
CA PRO A 417 27.50 -9.05 -23.72
C PRO A 417 26.83 -7.68 -23.95
N HIS A 418 27.50 -6.61 -23.51
CA HIS A 418 26.96 -5.25 -23.49
C HIS A 418 26.43 -4.79 -24.85
N GLU A 419 27.07 -5.17 -25.95
CA GLU A 419 26.59 -4.89 -27.30
C GLU A 419 25.32 -5.71 -27.63
N PRO A 420 24.19 -5.05 -27.98
CA PRO A 420 22.99 -5.76 -28.40
C PRO A 420 23.19 -6.54 -29.72
N PRO A 421 22.56 -7.71 -29.89
CA PRO A 421 22.68 -8.54 -31.10
C PRO A 421 21.88 -7.95 -32.29
N ARG A 422 22.31 -6.80 -32.81
CA ARG A 422 21.58 -6.00 -33.82
C ARG A 422 21.23 -6.79 -35.09
N ASP A 423 22.11 -7.69 -35.53
CA ASP A 423 21.86 -8.53 -36.72
C ASP A 423 20.70 -9.53 -36.54
N HIS A 424 20.32 -9.82 -35.30
CA HIS A 424 19.19 -10.69 -34.96
C HIS A 424 17.90 -9.91 -34.70
N TRP A 425 17.97 -8.59 -34.51
CA TRP A 425 16.85 -7.76 -34.07
C TRP A 425 15.56 -7.89 -34.90
N PRO A 426 15.62 -7.89 -36.25
CA PRO A 426 14.41 -8.06 -37.07
C PRO A 426 13.70 -9.40 -36.81
N ASN A 427 14.47 -10.46 -36.57
CA ASN A 427 13.94 -11.80 -36.39
C ASN A 427 13.37 -11.96 -34.98
N ILE A 428 14.01 -11.35 -33.97
CA ILE A 428 13.49 -11.29 -32.61
C ILE A 428 12.15 -10.54 -32.57
N ILE A 429 12.05 -9.37 -33.22
CA ILE A 429 10.79 -8.61 -33.32
C ILE A 429 9.72 -9.45 -34.03
N ALA A 430 10.06 -10.13 -35.14
CA ALA A 430 9.13 -11.01 -35.84
C ALA A 430 8.63 -12.18 -34.97
N ILE A 431 9.49 -12.79 -34.15
CA ILE A 431 9.09 -13.86 -33.23
C ILE A 431 8.19 -13.29 -32.12
N MET A 432 8.53 -12.13 -31.54
CA MET A 432 7.71 -11.48 -30.51
C MET A 432 6.31 -11.14 -31.04
N GLN A 433 6.22 -10.50 -32.21
CA GLN A 433 4.97 -10.14 -32.87
C GLN A 433 4.16 -11.37 -33.32
N GLY A 434 4.82 -12.44 -33.76
CA GLY A 434 4.18 -13.71 -34.09
C GLY A 434 3.70 -14.50 -32.87
N SER A 435 4.21 -14.20 -31.67
CA SER A 435 3.98 -14.98 -30.43
C SER A 435 3.22 -14.21 -29.34
N VAL A 436 2.65 -13.04 -29.66
CA VAL A 436 2.04 -12.10 -28.69
C VAL A 436 1.10 -12.80 -27.71
N SER A 437 0.17 -13.63 -28.20
CA SER A 437 -0.81 -14.32 -27.34
C SER A 437 -0.18 -15.26 -26.32
N THR A 438 0.97 -15.87 -26.64
CA THR A 438 1.66 -16.80 -25.73
C THR A 438 2.57 -16.04 -24.76
N LEU A 439 3.21 -14.98 -25.22
CA LEU A 439 4.03 -14.10 -24.39
C LEU A 439 3.17 -13.32 -23.38
N GLN A 440 1.96 -12.89 -23.76
CA GLN A 440 0.96 -12.31 -22.85
C GLN A 440 0.47 -13.30 -21.78
N GLN A 441 0.52 -14.61 -22.03
CA GLN A 441 0.30 -15.65 -21.02
C GLN A 441 1.54 -15.93 -20.18
N PHE A 442 2.60 -15.12 -20.30
CA PHE A 442 3.87 -15.23 -19.58
C PHE A 442 4.59 -16.59 -19.79
N ARG A 443 4.29 -17.27 -20.90
CA ARG A 443 4.87 -18.56 -21.28
C ARG A 443 6.08 -18.37 -22.19
N SER A 444 7.16 -19.11 -21.91
CA SER A 444 8.36 -19.14 -22.74
C SER A 444 8.10 -19.73 -24.12
N GLN A 445 8.82 -19.25 -25.12
CA GLN A 445 8.77 -19.63 -26.52
C GLN A 445 10.15 -20.03 -27.03
N TYR A 446 10.17 -20.96 -27.98
CA TYR A 446 11.38 -21.43 -28.67
C TYR A 446 11.19 -21.29 -30.18
N PHE A 447 12.20 -20.79 -30.88
CA PHE A 447 12.19 -20.64 -32.33
C PHE A 447 13.55 -21.00 -32.94
N TRP A 448 13.54 -21.72 -34.07
CA TRP A 448 14.72 -21.99 -34.87
C TRP A 448 14.68 -21.21 -36.18
N ASP A 449 15.68 -20.38 -36.43
CA ASP A 449 15.85 -19.68 -37.68
C ASP A 449 16.89 -20.37 -38.57
N LYS A 450 16.39 -21.04 -39.62
CA LYS A 450 17.23 -21.70 -40.63
C LYS A 450 18.08 -20.72 -41.45
N MET A 451 17.65 -19.47 -41.63
CA MET A 451 18.35 -18.46 -42.44
C MET A 451 19.53 -17.85 -41.69
N LYS A 452 19.38 -17.57 -40.39
CA LYS A 452 20.48 -17.12 -39.52
C LYS A 452 21.33 -18.26 -38.98
N GLY A 453 20.78 -19.47 -38.92
CA GLY A 453 21.43 -20.59 -38.26
C GLY A 453 21.37 -20.48 -36.72
N SER A 454 20.37 -19.80 -36.15
CA SER A 454 20.33 -19.49 -34.71
C SER A 454 19.04 -19.94 -34.02
N SER A 455 19.17 -20.40 -32.79
CA SER A 455 18.05 -20.76 -31.91
C SER A 455 17.74 -19.61 -30.94
N TYR A 456 16.46 -19.29 -30.77
CA TYR A 456 15.96 -18.22 -29.91
C TYR A 456 15.06 -18.79 -28.83
N TYR A 457 15.22 -18.27 -27.61
CA TYR A 457 14.33 -18.55 -26.49
C TYR A 457 13.84 -17.21 -25.94
N ILE A 458 12.53 -17.02 -25.88
CA ILE A 458 11.91 -15.73 -25.51
C ILE A 458 10.90 -15.96 -24.39
N ALA A 459 10.95 -15.13 -23.35
CA ALA A 459 9.91 -15.08 -22.33
C ALA A 459 9.59 -13.62 -21.97
N ARG A 460 8.30 -13.32 -21.77
CA ARG A 460 7.88 -12.04 -21.19
C ARG A 460 8.21 -12.03 -19.71
N VAL A 461 8.82 -10.96 -19.20
CA VAL A 461 9.12 -10.77 -17.77
C VAL A 461 7.95 -10.02 -17.14
N ASP A 462 7.75 -8.77 -17.57
CA ASP A 462 6.69 -7.82 -17.17
C ASP A 462 5.80 -7.49 -18.39
N GLN A 463 4.71 -6.74 -18.21
CA GLN A 463 3.82 -6.30 -19.29
C GLN A 463 4.56 -5.76 -20.53
N HIS A 464 5.60 -4.94 -20.32
CA HIS A 464 6.37 -4.27 -21.37
C HIS A 464 7.77 -4.85 -21.60
N VAL A 465 8.22 -5.88 -20.88
CA VAL A 465 9.61 -6.36 -20.97
C VAL A 465 9.67 -7.84 -21.33
N SER A 466 10.49 -8.19 -22.32
CA SER A 466 10.77 -9.59 -22.68
C SER A 466 12.28 -9.87 -22.68
N VAL A 467 12.67 -11.02 -22.15
CA VAL A 467 14.04 -11.53 -22.20
C VAL A 467 14.19 -12.50 -23.37
N VAL A 468 15.34 -12.42 -24.05
CA VAL A 468 15.71 -13.23 -25.23
C VAL A 468 17.08 -13.85 -25.01
N ILE A 469 17.20 -15.15 -25.24
CA ILE A 469 18.47 -15.89 -25.27
C ILE A 469 18.70 -16.36 -26.70
N ILE A 470 19.90 -16.10 -27.23
CA ILE A 470 20.31 -16.52 -28.58
C ILE A 470 21.42 -17.56 -28.48
N PHE A 471 21.27 -18.67 -29.20
CA PHE A 471 22.32 -19.66 -29.42
C PHE A 471 22.73 -19.66 -30.91
N PRO A 472 24.03 -19.76 -31.22
CA PRO A 472 24.53 -19.71 -32.59
C PRO A 472 24.34 -21.02 -33.37
N ASP A 473 23.68 -22.02 -32.77
CA ASP A 473 23.55 -23.38 -33.26
C ASP A 473 22.09 -23.85 -33.33
N LYS A 474 21.86 -24.93 -34.09
CA LYS A 474 20.56 -25.59 -34.17
C LYS A 474 20.34 -26.50 -32.97
N HIS A 475 19.40 -26.12 -32.12
CA HIS A 475 18.80 -27.07 -31.20
C HIS A 475 17.70 -27.85 -31.95
N LEU A 476 17.61 -29.17 -31.77
CA LEU A 476 16.60 -30.00 -32.46
C LEU A 476 15.25 -30.00 -31.74
N GLN A 477 15.27 -29.68 -30.46
CA GLN A 477 14.14 -29.51 -29.56
C GLN A 477 14.47 -28.34 -28.62
N PRO A 478 13.49 -27.75 -27.90
CA PRO A 478 13.78 -26.75 -26.88
C PRO A 478 14.68 -27.33 -25.78
N ASP A 479 15.97 -26.95 -25.79
CA ASP A 479 16.91 -27.22 -24.68
C ASP A 479 16.28 -26.92 -23.32
N THR A 480 16.22 -27.94 -22.47
CA THR A 480 15.61 -27.86 -21.14
C THR A 480 16.35 -26.89 -20.24
N GLY A 481 17.68 -26.83 -20.30
CA GLY A 481 18.50 -25.94 -19.47
C GLY A 481 18.22 -24.45 -19.73
N ALA A 482 18.01 -24.08 -20.99
CA ALA A 482 17.61 -22.74 -21.39
C ALA A 482 16.17 -22.39 -20.97
N MET A 483 15.24 -23.35 -21.05
CA MET A 483 13.86 -23.15 -20.61
C MET A 483 13.76 -23.02 -19.08
N ASP A 484 14.45 -23.88 -18.33
CA ASP A 484 14.55 -23.84 -16.87
C ASP A 484 15.19 -22.53 -16.39
N PHE A 485 16.26 -22.08 -17.06
CA PHE A 485 16.90 -20.80 -16.75
C PHE A 485 15.98 -19.60 -17.06
N LEU A 486 15.23 -19.62 -18.16
CA LEU A 486 14.23 -18.58 -18.42
C LEU A 486 13.15 -18.55 -17.34
N GLN A 487 12.65 -19.71 -16.91
CA GLN A 487 11.66 -19.80 -15.83
C GLN A 487 12.22 -19.30 -14.49
N LEU A 488 13.47 -19.65 -14.17
CA LEU A 488 14.17 -19.15 -12.97
C LEU A 488 14.33 -17.62 -13.02
N LEU A 489 14.87 -17.09 -14.12
CA LEU A 489 15.16 -15.66 -14.26
C LEU A 489 13.87 -14.82 -14.24
N THR A 490 12.84 -15.23 -14.99
CA THR A 490 11.53 -14.57 -14.96
C THR A 490 10.87 -14.66 -13.59
N GLY A 491 10.93 -15.80 -12.91
CA GLY A 491 10.40 -15.98 -11.55
C GLY A 491 11.09 -15.10 -10.50
N LYS A 492 12.43 -14.92 -10.61
CA LYS A 492 13.17 -13.97 -9.75
C LYS A 492 12.77 -12.51 -10.02
N LEU A 493 12.56 -12.14 -11.28
CA LEU A 493 12.20 -10.77 -11.71
C LEU A 493 10.73 -10.38 -11.47
N ARG A 494 9.83 -11.37 -11.36
CA ARG A 494 8.43 -11.19 -10.92
C ARG A 494 8.24 -11.44 -9.41
N HIS A 495 9.34 -11.48 -8.67
CA HIS A 495 9.35 -11.66 -7.21
C HIS A 495 8.63 -12.92 -6.71
N THR A 496 8.49 -13.97 -7.54
CA THR A 496 7.58 -15.11 -7.29
C THR A 496 7.90 -15.85 -5.99
N GLU A 497 9.19 -16.05 -5.66
CA GLU A 497 9.61 -16.65 -4.38
C GLU A 497 9.25 -15.76 -3.19
N VAL A 498 9.43 -14.44 -3.31
CA VAL A 498 9.12 -13.47 -2.25
C VAL A 498 7.61 -13.40 -2.02
N LEU A 499 6.81 -13.32 -3.08
CA LEU A 499 5.35 -13.34 -2.99
C LEU A 499 4.81 -14.69 -2.48
N THR A 500 5.50 -15.80 -2.80
CA THR A 500 5.16 -17.13 -2.24
C THR A 500 5.45 -17.20 -0.75
N ALA A 501 6.51 -16.54 -0.25
CA ALA A 501 6.84 -16.50 1.17
C ALA A 501 5.69 -15.93 2.03
N LEU A 502 4.91 -14.95 1.54
CA LEU A 502 3.70 -14.45 2.22
C LEU A 502 2.62 -15.51 2.51
N ARG A 503 2.68 -16.67 1.83
CA ARG A 503 1.73 -17.78 2.02
C ARG A 503 2.22 -18.81 3.03
N THR A 504 3.51 -18.80 3.36
CA THR A 504 4.21 -19.88 4.08
C THR A 504 4.93 -19.41 5.34
N GLU A 505 5.30 -18.14 5.42
CA GLU A 505 5.87 -17.43 6.58
C GLU A 505 4.82 -16.56 7.31
#